data_AF-A0A183HBE9-F1
#
_entry.id   AF-A0A183HBE9-F1
#
_cell.length_a   1.000
_cell.length_b   1.000
_cell.length_c   1.000
_cell.angle_alpha   90.00
_cell.angle_beta   90.00
_cell.angle_gamma   90.00
#
_symmetry.space_group_name_H-M   'P 1'
#
loop_
_entity.id
_entity.type
_entity.pdbx_description
1 polymer ?
#
loop_
_entity_poly.entity_id
_entity_poly.type
_entity_poly.pdbx_seq_one_letter_code
_entity_poly.pdbx_strand_id
1 'polypeptide(L)'
;MYLMENLGMRRICRLMEKYAYPEYIDACGMIIQRLFNALARMNREKEIKPDPEICEANKVYIIRLILELEEMLTDVTVAAPLRDTAIDLLLKNLMHMDGGLPRGWSWRFVEDRGLLKLLHISTQLPEQCEYPVTAETRQHLAVCLTRLYDDMVFDTRRQIFKERVDAFFNNLLNDIAKPEVKVKLACMLITLLQGPVDIGLNLVTNDQITALMLEMASSDDNLQQSTAAELIVHTVSKHERATTILKFGIPVLRKLYDSKDDMVKVKALVGLCKCASAGGDDAAKQTMQEGSTLKLAQTCKKFLLDVNRYSVEVRRFACEGLSYLTLDADVKEWIAEDSLLLQALLHLAKSAGSLCVYTLASIYVNLTNSYEKPKIDEELVKLAQGTVPTVVRDSPKICCFAETINPYLLCRDQ
;
A
#
# COMPACT_ATOMS: atom_id res chain seq x y z
N MET A 1 -33.58 4.90 -12.39
CA MET A 1 -34.08 4.61 -13.75
C MET A 1 -34.10 5.87 -14.61
N TYR A 2 -34.92 6.89 -14.30
CA TYR A 2 -35.03 8.13 -15.11
C TYR A 2 -33.70 8.78 -15.54
N LEU A 3 -32.73 8.93 -14.63
CA LEU A 3 -31.40 9.48 -14.97
C LEU A 3 -30.66 8.66 -16.02
N MET A 4 -30.72 7.33 -15.90
CA MET A 4 -29.99 6.41 -16.78
C MET A 4 -30.63 6.32 -18.17
N GLU A 5 -31.97 6.40 -18.24
CA GLU A 5 -32.72 6.41 -19.49
C GLU A 5 -32.47 7.69 -20.28
N ASN A 6 -32.33 8.84 -19.61
CA ASN A 6 -32.16 10.14 -20.27
C ASN A 6 -30.70 10.50 -20.59
N LEU A 7 -29.75 10.16 -19.71
CA LEU A 7 -28.34 10.55 -19.88
C LEU A 7 -27.48 9.41 -20.45
N GLY A 8 -27.87 8.16 -20.23
CA GLY A 8 -27.03 6.99 -20.51
C GLY A 8 -25.94 6.77 -19.46
N MET A 9 -25.52 5.51 -19.27
CA MET A 9 -24.55 5.13 -18.24
C MET A 9 -23.20 5.82 -18.43
N ARG A 10 -22.69 5.81 -19.67
CA ARG A 10 -21.44 6.47 -20.05
C ARG A 10 -21.40 7.93 -19.62
N ARG A 11 -22.43 8.70 -19.98
CA ARG A 11 -22.47 10.13 -19.64
C ARG A 11 -22.48 10.36 -18.13
N ILE A 12 -23.17 9.52 -17.36
CA ILE A 12 -23.22 9.64 -15.90
C ILE A 12 -21.84 9.38 -15.29
N CYS A 13 -21.18 8.28 -15.67
CA CYS A 13 -19.83 7.97 -15.18
C CYS A 13 -18.84 9.06 -15.57
N ARG A 14 -18.92 9.56 -16.80
CA ARG A 14 -18.01 10.58 -17.34
C ARG A 14 -18.33 12.00 -16.88
N LEU A 15 -19.35 12.22 -16.04
CA LEU A 15 -19.60 13.55 -15.45
C LEU A 15 -18.39 14.08 -14.67
N MET A 16 -17.65 13.17 -14.00
CA MET A 16 -16.45 13.54 -13.25
C MET A 16 -15.34 14.15 -14.12
N GLU A 17 -15.37 13.99 -15.44
CA GLU A 17 -14.38 14.58 -16.38
C GLU A 17 -14.59 16.07 -16.61
N LYS A 18 -15.73 16.64 -16.18
CA LYS A 18 -16.05 18.03 -16.48
C LYS A 18 -15.16 19.03 -15.75
N TYR A 19 -14.79 18.74 -14.50
CA TYR A 19 -13.94 19.60 -13.68
C TYR A 19 -12.94 18.76 -12.88
N ALA A 20 -11.75 19.32 -12.68
CA ALA A 20 -10.61 18.60 -12.11
C ALA A 20 -10.33 18.90 -10.63
N TYR A 21 -11.23 19.59 -9.92
CA TYR A 21 -11.04 19.87 -8.49
C TYR A 21 -11.59 18.73 -7.61
N PRO A 22 -10.91 18.34 -6.51
CA PRO A 22 -11.22 17.13 -5.76
C PRO A 22 -12.68 17.01 -5.31
N GLU A 23 -13.26 18.09 -4.78
CA GLU A 23 -14.62 18.10 -4.24
C GLU A 23 -15.68 17.79 -5.33
N TYR A 24 -15.41 18.16 -6.58
CA TYR A 24 -16.30 17.81 -7.70
C TYR A 24 -16.25 16.34 -8.04
N ILE A 25 -15.03 15.79 -8.08
CA ILE A 25 -14.79 14.39 -8.41
C ILE A 25 -15.42 13.51 -7.34
N ASP A 26 -15.23 13.85 -6.07
CA ASP A 26 -15.84 13.16 -4.93
C ASP A 26 -17.37 13.20 -4.99
N ALA A 27 -17.95 14.37 -5.28
CA ALA A 27 -19.39 14.52 -5.44
C ALA A 27 -19.93 13.67 -6.61
N CYS A 28 -19.20 13.59 -7.73
CA CYS A 28 -19.57 12.75 -8.86
C CYS A 28 -19.42 11.26 -8.54
N GLY A 29 -18.35 10.86 -7.85
CA GLY A 29 -18.18 9.50 -7.33
C GLY A 29 -19.34 9.09 -6.44
N MET A 30 -19.85 10.01 -5.62
CA MET A 30 -21.03 9.77 -4.78
C MET A 30 -22.32 9.55 -5.56
N ILE A 31 -22.49 10.20 -6.70
CA ILE A 31 -23.62 9.93 -7.60
C ILE A 31 -23.54 8.49 -8.11
N ILE A 32 -22.36 8.03 -8.51
CA ILE A 32 -22.15 6.66 -9.01
C ILE A 32 -22.34 5.63 -7.89
N GLN A 33 -21.85 5.91 -6.68
CA GLN A 33 -22.10 5.08 -5.50
C GLN A 33 -23.61 4.93 -5.22
N ARG A 34 -24.38 6.02 -5.34
CA ARG A 34 -25.84 5.97 -5.20
C ARG A 34 -26.53 5.18 -6.31
N LEU A 35 -25.95 5.13 -7.51
CA LEU A 35 -26.45 4.25 -8.57
C LEU A 35 -26.25 2.78 -8.22
N PHE A 36 -25.09 2.36 -7.73
CA PHE A 36 -24.89 0.99 -7.23
C PHE A 36 -25.91 0.65 -6.14
N ASN A 37 -26.04 1.54 -5.14
CA ASN A 37 -26.99 1.37 -4.03
C ASN A 37 -28.44 1.17 -4.54
N ALA A 38 -28.87 1.96 -5.53
CA ALA A 38 -30.22 1.87 -6.08
C ALA A 38 -30.42 0.62 -6.96
N LEU A 39 -29.43 0.28 -7.79
CA LEU A 39 -29.52 -0.85 -8.73
C LEU A 39 -29.50 -2.21 -8.03
N ALA A 40 -28.85 -2.29 -6.86
CA ALA A 40 -28.70 -3.51 -6.09
C ALA A 40 -29.46 -3.50 -4.76
N ARG A 41 -30.18 -2.41 -4.44
CA ARG A 41 -30.83 -2.18 -3.14
C ARG A 41 -29.88 -2.45 -1.96
N MET A 42 -28.69 -1.89 -2.04
CA MET A 42 -27.61 -2.03 -1.04
C MET A 42 -27.23 -0.66 -0.47
N ASN A 43 -26.60 -0.67 0.71
CA ASN A 43 -25.96 0.51 1.28
C ASN A 43 -24.92 0.09 2.32
N ARG A 44 -23.63 0.30 2.01
CA ARG A 44 -22.52 -0.10 2.90
C ARG A 44 -22.46 0.68 4.21
N GLU A 45 -22.72 1.99 4.18
CA GLU A 45 -22.74 2.84 5.39
C GLU A 45 -23.83 2.43 6.38
N LYS A 46 -24.92 1.84 5.87
CA LYS A 46 -26.04 1.34 6.66
C LYS A 46 -26.02 -0.17 6.86
N GLU A 47 -24.93 -0.84 6.46
CA GLU A 47 -24.77 -2.30 6.51
C GLU A 47 -25.91 -3.08 5.81
N ILE A 48 -26.53 -2.47 4.79
CA ILE A 48 -27.58 -3.09 3.98
C ILE A 48 -26.92 -3.87 2.85
N LYS A 49 -26.98 -5.21 2.94
CA LYS A 49 -26.53 -6.12 1.87
C LYS A 49 -27.38 -5.99 0.61
N PRO A 50 -26.84 -6.28 -0.58
CA PRO A 50 -27.61 -6.22 -1.83
C PRO A 50 -28.75 -7.24 -1.84
N ASP A 51 -29.85 -6.83 -2.47
CA ASP A 51 -31.01 -7.66 -2.77
C ASP A 51 -30.78 -8.41 -4.10
N PRO A 52 -30.62 -9.75 -4.08
CA PRO A 52 -30.29 -10.51 -5.29
C PRO A 52 -31.35 -10.43 -6.39
N GLU A 53 -32.64 -10.32 -6.02
CA GLU A 53 -33.74 -10.26 -6.99
C GLU A 53 -33.72 -8.92 -7.73
N ILE A 54 -33.48 -7.83 -7.00
CA ILE A 54 -33.33 -6.49 -7.58
C ILE A 54 -32.08 -6.40 -8.46
N CYS A 55 -30.97 -7.01 -8.01
CA CYS A 55 -29.75 -7.08 -8.83
C CYS A 55 -29.99 -7.80 -10.15
N GLU A 56 -30.70 -8.93 -10.13
CA GLU A 56 -31.00 -9.70 -11.34
C GLU A 56 -31.95 -8.93 -12.27
N ALA A 57 -32.99 -8.28 -11.72
CA ALA A 57 -33.90 -7.44 -12.48
C ALA A 57 -33.17 -6.27 -13.17
N ASN A 58 -32.18 -5.68 -12.50
CA ASN A 58 -31.41 -4.55 -13.00
C ASN A 58 -30.07 -4.93 -13.66
N LYS A 59 -29.81 -6.22 -13.89
CA LYS A 59 -28.48 -6.73 -14.27
C LYS A 59 -27.85 -6.02 -15.47
N VAL A 60 -28.64 -5.68 -16.48
CA VAL A 60 -28.16 -5.01 -17.70
C VAL A 60 -27.53 -3.65 -17.38
N TYR A 61 -28.12 -2.94 -16.42
CA TYR A 61 -27.62 -1.64 -15.99
C TYR A 61 -26.37 -1.78 -15.13
N ILE A 62 -26.32 -2.78 -14.24
CA ILE A 62 -25.14 -3.07 -13.43
C ILE A 62 -23.97 -3.45 -14.34
N ILE A 63 -24.18 -4.30 -15.34
CA ILE A 63 -23.17 -4.65 -16.36
C ILE A 63 -22.65 -3.39 -17.05
N ARG A 64 -23.55 -2.53 -17.55
CA ARG A 64 -23.16 -1.28 -18.23
C ARG A 64 -22.35 -0.35 -17.32
N LEU A 65 -22.70 -0.29 -16.04
CA LEU A 65 -21.99 0.53 -15.06
C LEU A 65 -20.58 -0.01 -14.81
N ILE A 66 -20.45 -1.32 -14.56
CA ILE A 66 -19.14 -1.96 -14.36
C ILE A 66 -18.28 -1.82 -15.61
N LEU A 67 -18.83 -2.06 -16.80
CA LEU A 67 -18.08 -1.96 -18.06
C LEU A 67 -17.59 -0.54 -18.34
N GLU A 68 -18.37 0.49 -18.01
CA GLU A 68 -17.93 1.88 -18.18
C GLU A 68 -16.81 2.24 -17.20
N LEU A 69 -16.94 1.85 -15.93
CA LEU A 69 -15.87 2.04 -14.94
C LEU A 69 -14.61 1.26 -15.33
N GLU A 70 -14.77 0.03 -15.82
CA GLU A 70 -13.71 -0.80 -16.36
C GLU A 70 -13.04 -0.14 -17.58
N GLU A 71 -13.78 0.54 -18.45
CA GLU A 71 -13.20 1.25 -19.59
C GLU A 71 -12.37 2.46 -19.14
N MET A 72 -12.85 3.21 -18.15
CA MET A 72 -12.13 4.35 -17.59
C MET A 72 -10.76 3.99 -16.99
N LEU A 73 -10.58 2.74 -16.54
CA LEU A 73 -9.32 2.26 -15.95
C LEU A 73 -8.11 2.42 -16.87
N THR A 74 -8.28 2.23 -18.18
CA THR A 74 -7.17 2.24 -19.15
C THR A 74 -7.35 3.27 -20.27
N ASP A 75 -8.39 4.10 -20.17
CA ASP A 75 -8.67 5.14 -21.16
C ASP A 75 -7.68 6.32 -21.02
N VAL A 76 -6.92 6.57 -22.08
CA VAL A 76 -5.89 7.63 -22.13
C VAL A 76 -6.45 9.04 -21.93
N THR A 77 -7.75 9.25 -22.17
CA THR A 77 -8.39 10.56 -21.99
C THR A 77 -8.84 10.81 -20.56
N VAL A 78 -8.89 9.77 -19.72
CA VAL A 78 -9.31 9.88 -18.32
C VAL A 78 -8.15 10.42 -17.48
N ALA A 79 -8.40 11.55 -16.82
CA ALA A 79 -7.45 12.17 -15.90
C ALA A 79 -7.14 11.26 -14.69
N ALA A 80 -5.95 11.38 -14.14
CA ALA A 80 -5.43 10.47 -13.13
C ALA A 80 -6.32 10.33 -11.86
N PRO A 81 -6.84 11.41 -11.23
CA PRO A 81 -7.67 11.28 -10.03
C PRO A 81 -9.02 10.56 -10.25
N LEU A 82 -9.54 10.61 -11.48
CA LEU A 82 -10.79 9.95 -11.85
C LEU A 82 -10.60 8.44 -11.95
N ARG A 83 -9.40 8.00 -12.35
CA ARG A 83 -9.01 6.59 -12.38
C ARG A 83 -8.92 6.02 -10.96
N ASP A 84 -8.36 6.77 -10.02
CA ASP A 84 -8.35 6.40 -8.60
C ASP A 84 -9.79 6.25 -8.09
N THR A 85 -10.67 7.19 -8.43
CA THR A 85 -12.10 7.12 -8.11
C THR A 85 -12.79 5.89 -8.72
N ALA A 86 -12.47 5.53 -9.96
CA ALA A 86 -13.02 4.35 -10.62
C ALA A 86 -12.57 3.03 -9.95
N ILE A 87 -11.28 2.94 -9.58
CA ILE A 87 -10.74 1.81 -8.81
C ILE A 87 -11.49 1.70 -7.47
N ASP A 88 -11.68 2.82 -6.79
CA ASP A 88 -12.39 2.89 -5.51
C ASP A 88 -13.87 2.48 -5.61
N LEU A 89 -14.55 2.90 -6.67
CA LEU A 89 -15.94 2.50 -6.92
C LEU A 89 -16.05 0.99 -7.18
N LEU A 90 -15.11 0.40 -7.90
CA LEU A 90 -15.04 -1.05 -8.09
C LEU A 90 -14.72 -1.77 -6.78
N LEU A 91 -13.70 -1.34 -6.04
CA LEU A 91 -13.35 -1.86 -4.72
C LEU A 91 -14.55 -1.87 -3.77
N LYS A 92 -15.28 -0.76 -3.70
CA LYS A 92 -16.39 -0.59 -2.76
C LYS A 92 -17.64 -1.37 -3.16
N ASN A 93 -17.88 -1.61 -4.45
CA ASN A 93 -19.16 -2.15 -4.92
C ASN A 93 -19.08 -3.53 -5.54
N LEU A 94 -17.91 -4.04 -5.92
CA LEU A 94 -17.80 -5.33 -6.62
C LEU A 94 -17.68 -6.51 -5.65
N MET A 95 -17.09 -6.29 -4.47
CA MET A 95 -16.64 -7.36 -3.56
C MET A 95 -17.80 -7.88 -2.71
N HIS A 96 -18.29 -9.09 -2.99
CA HIS A 96 -19.45 -9.65 -2.30
C HIS A 96 -19.23 -9.89 -0.81
N MET A 97 -18.00 -10.20 -0.40
CA MET A 97 -17.59 -10.40 0.99
C MET A 97 -17.44 -9.10 1.79
N ASP A 98 -17.48 -7.93 1.12
CA ASP A 98 -17.29 -6.60 1.72
C ASP A 98 -18.48 -5.67 1.42
N GLY A 99 -19.70 -6.22 1.47
CA GLY A 99 -20.94 -5.46 1.28
C GLY A 99 -21.16 -4.95 -0.15
N GLY A 100 -20.40 -5.46 -1.12
CA GLY A 100 -20.56 -5.21 -2.55
C GLY A 100 -21.76 -5.94 -3.16
N LEU A 101 -21.77 -6.01 -4.49
CA LEU A 101 -22.74 -6.75 -5.30
C LEU A 101 -22.81 -8.24 -4.91
N PRO A 102 -23.92 -8.95 -5.25
CA PRO A 102 -24.05 -10.36 -4.93
C PRO A 102 -22.89 -11.22 -5.46
N ARG A 103 -22.74 -12.41 -4.90
CA ARG A 103 -21.72 -13.37 -5.33
C ARG A 103 -21.80 -13.65 -6.84
N GLY A 104 -20.64 -13.63 -7.50
CA GLY A 104 -20.49 -13.96 -8.93
C GLY A 104 -20.11 -12.78 -9.82
N TRP A 105 -20.40 -11.55 -9.41
CA TRP A 105 -20.01 -10.34 -10.17
C TRP A 105 -18.49 -10.13 -10.19
N SER A 106 -17.83 -10.24 -9.04
CA SER A 106 -16.36 -10.21 -8.93
C SER A 106 -15.68 -11.35 -9.69
N TRP A 107 -16.29 -12.54 -9.70
CA TRP A 107 -15.75 -13.70 -10.43
C TRP A 107 -15.77 -13.46 -11.93
N ARG A 108 -16.90 -12.99 -12.48
CA ARG A 108 -17.02 -12.58 -13.88
C ARG A 108 -15.97 -11.52 -14.24
N PHE A 109 -15.78 -10.53 -13.37
CA PHE A 109 -14.78 -9.48 -13.57
C PHE A 109 -13.34 -10.03 -13.66
N VAL A 110 -13.02 -11.07 -12.89
CA VAL A 110 -11.73 -11.78 -12.95
C VAL A 110 -11.61 -12.67 -14.20
N GLU A 111 -12.68 -13.36 -14.57
CA GLU A 111 -12.75 -14.24 -15.74
C GLU A 111 -12.70 -13.48 -17.06
N ASP A 112 -13.22 -12.25 -17.10
CA ASP A 112 -13.24 -11.42 -18.29
C ASP A 112 -11.93 -10.58 -18.39
N ARG A 113 -12.05 -9.28 -18.66
CA ARG A 113 -10.92 -8.36 -18.85
C ARG A 113 -10.63 -7.48 -17.64
N GLY A 114 -11.51 -7.47 -16.64
CA GLY A 114 -11.45 -6.59 -15.48
C GLY A 114 -10.15 -6.75 -14.69
N LEU A 115 -9.80 -7.97 -14.29
CA LEU A 115 -8.53 -8.23 -13.61
C LEU A 115 -7.31 -7.85 -14.46
N LEU A 116 -7.33 -8.13 -15.76
CA LEU A 116 -6.21 -7.80 -16.65
C LEU A 116 -5.99 -6.29 -16.76
N LYS A 117 -7.07 -5.49 -16.76
CA LYS A 117 -6.97 -4.02 -16.73
C LYS A 117 -6.44 -3.51 -15.40
N LEU A 118 -6.86 -4.08 -14.27
CA LEU A 118 -6.28 -3.74 -12.96
C LEU A 118 -4.78 -4.09 -12.92
N LEU A 119 -4.38 -5.27 -13.42
CA LEU A 119 -2.97 -5.64 -13.52
C LEU A 119 -2.20 -4.71 -14.47
N HIS A 120 -2.82 -4.26 -15.56
CA HIS A 120 -2.19 -3.28 -16.44
C HIS A 120 -1.97 -1.92 -15.76
N ILE A 121 -2.87 -1.46 -14.89
CA ILE A 121 -2.62 -0.27 -14.07
C ILE A 121 -1.45 -0.49 -13.10
N SER A 122 -1.26 -1.71 -12.59
CA SER A 122 -0.16 -2.02 -11.66
C SER A 122 1.23 -1.86 -12.28
N THR A 123 1.33 -1.87 -13.62
CA THR A 123 2.59 -1.67 -14.34
C THR A 123 2.92 -0.19 -14.59
N GLN A 124 2.05 0.74 -14.18
CA GLN A 124 2.19 2.16 -14.46
C GLN A 124 2.86 2.91 -13.31
N LEU A 125 3.65 3.92 -13.67
CA LEU A 125 4.26 4.89 -12.78
C LEU A 125 4.00 6.31 -13.32
N PRO A 126 3.89 7.34 -12.47
CA PRO A 126 3.79 8.72 -12.95
C PRO A 126 4.91 9.10 -13.93
N GLU A 127 6.12 8.58 -13.72
CA GLU A 127 7.31 8.79 -14.55
C GLU A 127 7.29 7.96 -15.84
N GLN A 128 6.56 6.84 -15.86
CA GLN A 128 6.45 5.93 -17.00
C GLN A 128 5.05 5.31 -17.05
N CYS A 129 4.15 5.95 -17.80
CA CYS A 129 2.78 5.48 -17.96
C CYS A 129 2.24 5.63 -19.40
N GLU A 130 1.30 4.77 -19.76
CA GLU A 130 0.54 4.81 -21.01
C GLU A 130 -0.72 5.66 -20.92
N TYR A 131 -1.20 5.89 -19.70
CA TYR A 131 -2.32 6.76 -19.37
C TYR A 131 -2.08 7.41 -18.00
N PRO A 132 -2.68 8.59 -17.73
CA PRO A 132 -2.35 9.37 -16.54
C PRO A 132 -2.57 8.60 -15.23
N VAL A 133 -1.57 8.48 -14.37
CA VAL A 133 -1.70 7.90 -13.03
C VAL A 133 -1.19 8.87 -11.97
N THR A 134 -1.72 8.80 -10.76
CA THR A 134 -1.23 9.57 -9.61
C THR A 134 -0.19 8.76 -8.85
N ALA A 135 0.51 9.42 -7.92
CA ALA A 135 1.35 8.70 -6.95
C ALA A 135 0.53 7.80 -6.01
N GLU A 136 -0.78 8.06 -5.87
CA GLU A 136 -1.71 7.34 -4.98
C GLU A 136 -2.38 6.14 -5.67
N THR A 137 -2.40 6.10 -7.01
CA THR A 137 -3.05 5.04 -7.79
C THR A 137 -2.63 3.64 -7.33
N ARG A 138 -1.36 3.46 -6.97
CA ARG A 138 -0.86 2.17 -6.47
C ARG A 138 -1.54 1.72 -5.17
N GLN A 139 -1.79 2.63 -4.23
CA GLN A 139 -2.40 2.28 -2.93
C GLN A 139 -3.86 1.85 -3.13
N HIS A 140 -4.62 2.59 -3.92
CA HIS A 140 -5.99 2.23 -4.32
C HIS A 140 -6.02 0.85 -4.98
N LEU A 141 -5.09 0.62 -5.91
CA LEU A 141 -5.01 -0.63 -6.66
C LEU A 141 -4.59 -1.82 -5.79
N ALA A 142 -3.61 -1.65 -4.91
CA ALA A 142 -3.15 -2.70 -3.99
C ALA A 142 -4.32 -3.19 -3.11
N VAL A 143 -5.07 -2.27 -2.51
CA VAL A 143 -6.25 -2.61 -1.69
C VAL A 143 -7.34 -3.27 -2.54
N CYS A 144 -7.61 -2.73 -3.74
CA CYS A 144 -8.56 -3.31 -4.69
C CYS A 144 -8.20 -4.74 -5.06
N LEU A 145 -6.94 -5.03 -5.39
CA LEU A 145 -6.48 -6.36 -5.76
C LEU A 145 -6.51 -7.33 -4.57
N THR A 146 -6.15 -6.89 -3.37
CA THR A 146 -6.29 -7.71 -2.15
C THR A 146 -7.73 -8.13 -1.94
N ARG A 147 -8.65 -7.15 -1.93
CA ARG A 147 -10.07 -7.43 -1.72
C ARG A 147 -10.66 -8.29 -2.82
N LEU A 148 -10.25 -8.08 -4.08
CA LEU A 148 -10.68 -8.91 -5.19
C LEU A 148 -10.21 -10.37 -5.04
N TYR A 149 -8.97 -10.59 -4.61
CA TYR A 149 -8.46 -11.92 -4.35
C TYR A 149 -9.15 -12.60 -3.17
N ASP A 150 -9.36 -11.88 -2.06
CA ASP A 150 -10.09 -12.36 -0.88
C ASP A 150 -11.52 -12.80 -1.25
N ASP A 151 -12.15 -12.06 -2.17
CA ASP A 151 -13.51 -12.29 -2.67
C ASP A 151 -13.65 -13.52 -3.58
N MET A 152 -12.55 -14.15 -4.00
CA MET A 152 -12.61 -15.40 -4.76
C MET A 152 -13.11 -16.57 -3.89
N VAL A 153 -12.83 -16.55 -2.58
CA VAL A 153 -13.27 -17.50 -1.52
C VAL A 153 -12.96 -18.99 -1.78
N PHE A 154 -13.44 -19.56 -2.87
CA PHE A 154 -13.24 -20.95 -3.28
C PHE A 154 -11.86 -21.16 -3.92
N ASP A 155 -11.27 -22.34 -3.69
CA ASP A 155 -9.98 -22.70 -4.26
C ASP A 155 -9.99 -22.69 -5.80
N THR A 156 -11.06 -23.14 -6.42
CA THR A 156 -11.23 -23.09 -7.88
C THR A 156 -11.21 -21.67 -8.42
N ARG A 157 -11.80 -20.71 -7.69
CA ARG A 157 -11.83 -19.29 -8.07
C ARG A 157 -10.48 -18.62 -7.82
N ARG A 158 -9.84 -18.92 -6.69
CA ARG A 158 -8.47 -18.47 -6.38
C ARG A 158 -7.48 -18.98 -7.42
N GLN A 159 -7.67 -20.21 -7.91
CA GLN A 159 -6.86 -20.78 -8.97
C GLN A 159 -7.03 -20.02 -10.29
N ILE A 160 -8.27 -19.71 -10.71
CA ILE A 160 -8.51 -18.87 -11.90
C ILE A 160 -7.85 -17.50 -11.77
N PHE A 161 -7.96 -16.85 -10.60
CA PHE A 161 -7.30 -15.56 -10.36
C PHE A 161 -5.78 -15.68 -10.55
N LYS A 162 -5.15 -16.69 -9.93
CA LYS A 162 -3.70 -16.93 -10.03
C LYS A 162 -3.28 -17.19 -11.48
N GLU A 163 -3.99 -18.07 -12.19
CA GLU A 163 -3.70 -18.36 -13.60
C GLU A 163 -3.74 -17.12 -14.48
N ARG A 164 -4.68 -16.19 -14.22
CA ARG A 164 -4.76 -14.92 -14.94
C ARG A 164 -3.59 -13.99 -14.62
N VAL A 165 -3.19 -13.91 -13.35
CA VAL A 165 -2.00 -13.15 -12.93
C VAL A 165 -0.74 -13.76 -13.56
N ASP A 166 -0.57 -15.08 -13.49
CA ASP A 166 0.58 -15.80 -14.04
C ASP A 166 0.67 -15.62 -15.56
N ALA A 167 -0.45 -15.73 -16.27
CA ALA A 167 -0.49 -15.49 -17.71
C ALA A 167 -0.07 -14.05 -18.07
N PHE A 168 -0.57 -13.06 -17.33
CA PHE A 168 -0.20 -11.66 -17.53
C PHE A 168 1.30 -11.41 -17.21
N PHE A 169 1.78 -11.95 -16.10
CA PHE A 169 3.18 -11.90 -15.68
C PHE A 169 4.11 -12.54 -16.72
N ASN A 170 3.79 -13.74 -17.21
CA ASN A 170 4.59 -14.44 -18.21
C ASN A 170 4.64 -13.69 -19.54
N ASN A 171 3.55 -13.03 -19.94
CA ASN A 171 3.55 -12.18 -21.13
C ASN A 171 4.51 -11.00 -21.00
N LEU A 172 4.58 -10.34 -19.84
CA LEU A 172 5.59 -9.31 -19.57
C LEU A 172 7.00 -9.89 -19.52
N LEU A 173 7.17 -11.04 -18.90
CA LEU A 173 8.47 -11.69 -18.74
C LEU A 173 9.08 -12.09 -20.08
N ASN A 174 8.26 -12.49 -21.07
CA ASN A 174 8.73 -12.79 -22.42
C ASN A 174 9.36 -11.57 -23.14
N ASP A 175 8.94 -10.36 -22.76
CA ASP A 175 9.39 -9.09 -23.33
C ASP A 175 10.42 -8.36 -22.44
N ILE A 176 10.96 -9.03 -21.40
CA ILE A 176 11.84 -8.45 -20.37
C ILE A 176 13.12 -7.79 -20.92
N ALA A 177 13.53 -8.13 -22.14
CA ALA A 177 14.66 -7.50 -22.81
C ALA A 177 14.44 -6.00 -23.07
N LYS A 178 13.19 -5.55 -23.17
CA LYS A 178 12.83 -4.14 -23.37
C LYS A 178 12.97 -3.37 -22.04
N PRO A 179 13.74 -2.26 -21.98
CA PRO A 179 13.95 -1.51 -20.74
C PRO A 179 12.65 -1.07 -20.06
N GLU A 180 11.66 -0.62 -20.83
CA GLU A 180 10.37 -0.18 -20.27
C GLU A 180 9.59 -1.32 -19.60
N VAL A 181 9.78 -2.57 -20.07
CA VAL A 181 9.09 -3.75 -19.52
C VAL A 181 9.68 -4.16 -18.18
N LYS A 182 10.98 -3.92 -17.95
CA LYS A 182 11.63 -4.16 -16.66
C LYS A 182 10.98 -3.36 -15.54
N VAL A 183 10.78 -2.07 -15.79
CA VAL A 183 10.10 -1.15 -14.85
C VAL A 183 8.64 -1.60 -14.66
N LYS A 184 7.91 -1.87 -15.74
CA LYS A 184 6.52 -2.37 -15.67
C LYS A 184 6.37 -3.62 -14.81
N LEU A 185 7.25 -4.60 -15.00
CA LEU A 185 7.24 -5.85 -14.27
C LEU A 185 7.55 -5.63 -12.78
N ALA A 186 8.56 -4.79 -12.47
CA ALA A 186 8.87 -4.44 -11.09
C ALA A 186 7.71 -3.69 -10.41
N CYS A 187 7.04 -2.77 -11.09
CA CYS A 187 5.87 -2.05 -10.56
C CYS A 187 4.69 -2.97 -10.26
N MET A 188 4.41 -3.92 -11.16
CA MET A 188 3.39 -4.94 -10.94
C MET A 188 3.71 -5.75 -9.68
N LEU A 189 4.95 -6.21 -9.52
CA LEU A 189 5.38 -6.98 -8.35
C LEU A 189 5.31 -6.17 -7.06
N ILE A 190 5.77 -4.91 -7.06
CA ILE A 190 5.63 -4.00 -5.91
C ILE A 190 4.16 -3.88 -5.50
N THR A 191 3.27 -3.66 -6.47
CA THR A 191 1.83 -3.52 -6.22
C THR A 191 1.22 -4.81 -5.66
N LEU A 192 1.61 -5.98 -6.18
CA LEU A 192 1.14 -7.28 -5.66
C LEU A 192 1.68 -7.58 -4.26
N LEU A 193 2.93 -7.19 -3.95
CA LEU A 193 3.53 -7.33 -2.62
C LEU A 193 2.88 -6.40 -1.58
N GLN A 194 2.38 -5.24 -2.01
CA GLN A 194 1.57 -4.35 -1.16
C GLN A 194 0.10 -4.79 -1.08
N GLY A 195 -0.39 -5.50 -2.09
CA GLY A 195 -1.76 -6.00 -2.21
C GLY A 195 -1.89 -7.48 -1.80
N PRO A 196 -2.26 -8.40 -2.72
CA PRO A 196 -2.33 -9.83 -2.44
C PRO A 196 -0.93 -10.44 -2.32
N VAL A 197 -0.28 -10.18 -1.17
CA VAL A 197 1.15 -10.41 -0.92
C VAL A 197 1.61 -11.84 -1.22
N ASP A 198 0.79 -12.84 -0.92
CA ASP A 198 1.13 -14.25 -1.20
C ASP A 198 1.33 -14.52 -2.70
N ILE A 199 0.56 -13.84 -3.57
CA ILE A 199 0.73 -13.94 -5.01
C ILE A 199 2.03 -13.25 -5.43
N GLY A 200 2.26 -12.03 -4.95
CA GLY A 200 3.49 -11.28 -5.22
C GLY A 200 4.74 -12.04 -4.77
N LEU A 201 4.71 -12.67 -3.60
CA LEU A 201 5.81 -13.47 -3.07
C LEU A 201 6.10 -14.71 -3.93
N ASN A 202 5.07 -15.41 -4.41
CA ASN A 202 5.28 -16.57 -5.28
C ASN A 202 5.93 -16.17 -6.63
N LEU A 203 5.58 -15.01 -7.18
CA LEU A 203 6.16 -14.51 -8.42
C LEU A 203 7.60 -14.02 -8.24
N VAL A 204 7.88 -13.31 -7.15
CA VAL A 204 9.21 -12.72 -6.92
C VAL A 204 10.28 -13.77 -6.59
N THR A 205 9.89 -14.96 -6.13
CA THR A 205 10.82 -16.09 -5.92
C THR A 205 11.36 -16.71 -7.21
N ASN A 206 10.95 -16.24 -8.38
CA ASN A 206 11.52 -16.65 -9.65
C ASN A 206 12.95 -16.08 -9.82
N ASP A 207 13.92 -16.94 -10.14
CA ASP A 207 15.33 -16.56 -10.33
C ASP A 207 15.52 -15.48 -11.42
N GLN A 208 14.68 -15.47 -12.46
CA GLN A 208 14.70 -14.43 -13.50
C GLN A 208 14.37 -13.04 -12.94
N ILE A 209 13.52 -12.96 -11.92
CA ILE A 209 13.20 -11.70 -11.24
C ILE A 209 14.35 -11.24 -10.35
N THR A 210 15.06 -12.19 -9.72
CA THR A 210 16.29 -11.85 -8.98
C THR A 210 17.35 -11.30 -9.93
N ALA A 211 17.55 -11.93 -11.10
CA ALA A 211 18.48 -11.44 -12.12
C ALA A 211 18.07 -10.04 -12.65
N LEU A 212 16.79 -9.85 -12.95
CA LEU A 212 16.23 -8.56 -13.35
C LEU A 212 16.53 -7.45 -12.34
N MET A 213 16.27 -7.72 -11.06
CA MET A 213 16.49 -6.77 -9.98
C MET A 213 17.96 -6.35 -9.87
N LEU A 214 18.89 -7.30 -9.98
CA LEU A 214 20.34 -7.02 -9.98
C LEU A 214 20.77 -6.19 -11.19
N GLU A 215 20.20 -6.49 -12.36
CA GLU A 215 20.48 -5.77 -13.60
C GLU A 215 19.97 -4.32 -13.53
N MET A 216 18.70 -4.12 -13.15
CA MET A 216 18.10 -2.79 -12.97
C MET A 216 18.88 -1.95 -11.95
N ALA A 217 19.27 -2.55 -10.83
CA ALA A 217 20.06 -1.87 -9.79
C ALA A 217 21.50 -1.53 -10.22
N SER A 218 22.01 -2.19 -11.25
CA SER A 218 23.36 -1.93 -11.79
C SER A 218 23.35 -1.09 -13.06
N SER A 219 22.16 -0.73 -13.57
CA SER A 219 22.00 0.13 -14.74
C SER A 219 22.42 1.58 -14.45
N ASP A 220 22.64 2.38 -15.48
CA ASP A 220 22.87 3.84 -15.35
C ASP A 220 21.55 4.64 -15.29
N ASP A 221 20.40 3.96 -15.36
CA ASP A 221 19.09 4.58 -15.36
C ASP A 221 18.55 4.72 -13.94
N ASN A 222 18.42 5.97 -13.47
CA ASN A 222 17.97 6.26 -12.10
C ASN A 222 16.58 5.70 -11.82
N LEU A 223 15.67 5.66 -12.81
CA LEU A 223 14.34 5.10 -12.62
C LEU A 223 14.43 3.60 -12.32
N GLN A 224 15.13 2.83 -13.14
CA GLN A 224 15.39 1.40 -12.90
C GLN A 224 16.07 1.14 -11.56
N GLN A 225 17.12 1.91 -11.21
CA GLN A 225 17.78 1.80 -9.91
C GLN A 225 16.79 2.03 -8.76
N SER A 226 15.98 3.09 -8.86
CA SER A 226 15.01 3.46 -7.82
C SER A 226 13.90 2.42 -7.68
N THR A 227 13.39 1.89 -8.79
CA THR A 227 12.34 0.86 -8.81
C THR A 227 12.88 -0.48 -8.32
N ALA A 228 14.13 -0.82 -8.64
CA ALA A 228 14.78 -2.02 -8.10
C ALA A 228 14.96 -1.94 -6.58
N ALA A 229 15.39 -0.79 -6.06
CA ALA A 229 15.47 -0.55 -4.61
C ALA A 229 14.10 -0.73 -3.94
N GLU A 230 13.05 -0.13 -4.50
CA GLU A 230 11.66 -0.25 -4.00
C GLU A 230 11.17 -1.70 -4.03
N LEU A 231 11.43 -2.43 -5.11
CA LEU A 231 11.08 -3.85 -5.20
C LEU A 231 11.77 -4.66 -4.09
N ILE A 232 13.07 -4.45 -3.85
CA ILE A 232 13.78 -5.08 -2.72
C ILE A 232 13.09 -4.76 -1.40
N VAL A 233 12.75 -3.49 -1.14
CA VAL A 233 12.05 -3.08 0.08
C VAL A 233 10.77 -3.90 0.29
N HIS A 234 9.96 -4.08 -0.76
CA HIS A 234 8.70 -4.82 -0.65
C HIS A 234 8.87 -6.33 -0.58
N THR A 235 10.00 -6.89 -1.00
CA THR A 235 10.31 -8.32 -0.74
C THR A 235 10.66 -8.60 0.72
N VAL A 236 11.15 -7.60 1.46
CA VAL A 236 11.38 -7.72 2.90
C VAL A 236 10.02 -7.84 3.60
N SER A 237 9.61 -9.06 3.92
CA SER A 237 8.32 -9.35 4.55
C SER A 237 8.50 -10.24 5.79
N LYS A 238 7.45 -10.39 6.60
CA LYS A 238 7.46 -11.27 7.78
C LYS A 238 7.56 -12.77 7.42
N HIS A 239 7.47 -13.12 6.14
CA HIS A 239 7.56 -14.51 5.68
C HIS A 239 9.01 -14.88 5.35
N GLU A 240 9.51 -15.98 5.94
CA GLU A 240 10.86 -16.53 5.73
C GLU A 240 11.20 -16.84 4.25
N ARG A 241 10.19 -16.86 3.38
CA ARG A 241 10.26 -17.29 1.98
C ARG A 241 11.12 -16.38 1.08
N ALA A 242 11.36 -15.12 1.46
CA ALA A 242 12.14 -14.17 0.66
C ALA A 242 13.62 -14.03 1.10
N THR A 243 14.10 -14.87 2.01
CA THR A 243 15.46 -14.77 2.58
C THR A 243 16.56 -14.81 1.50
N THR A 244 16.35 -15.55 0.41
CA THR A 244 17.31 -15.61 -0.71
C THR A 244 17.48 -14.27 -1.41
N ILE A 245 16.39 -13.53 -1.63
CA ILE A 245 16.44 -12.20 -2.26
C ILE A 245 17.18 -11.22 -1.33
N LEU A 246 16.96 -11.31 -0.01
CA LEU A 246 17.64 -10.46 0.97
C LEU A 246 19.16 -10.63 0.97
N LYS A 247 19.66 -11.85 0.75
CA LYS A 247 21.11 -12.14 0.70
C LYS A 247 21.84 -11.27 -0.33
N PHE A 248 21.22 -11.07 -1.49
CA PHE A 248 21.78 -10.25 -2.58
C PHE A 248 21.27 -8.80 -2.54
N GLY A 249 20.04 -8.58 -2.06
CA GLY A 249 19.41 -7.27 -1.97
C GLY A 249 20.10 -6.32 -1.00
N ILE A 250 20.59 -6.78 0.15
CA ILE A 250 21.28 -5.90 1.12
C ILE A 250 22.57 -5.28 0.52
N PRO A 251 23.49 -6.04 -0.10
CA PRO A 251 24.63 -5.47 -0.82
C PRO A 251 24.24 -4.43 -1.87
N VAL A 252 23.17 -4.70 -2.63
CA VAL A 252 22.65 -3.78 -3.65
C VAL A 252 22.14 -2.49 -3.03
N LEU A 253 21.33 -2.57 -1.98
CA LEU A 253 20.83 -1.40 -1.26
C LEU A 253 21.98 -0.54 -0.70
N ARG A 254 23.04 -1.15 -0.19
CA ARG A 254 24.23 -0.41 0.28
C ARG A 254 24.90 0.35 -0.85
N LYS A 255 25.06 -0.26 -2.03
CA LYS A 255 25.62 0.42 -3.21
C LYS A 255 24.73 1.57 -3.68
N LEU A 256 23.41 1.34 -3.76
CA LEU A 256 22.45 2.37 -4.20
C LEU A 256 22.31 3.52 -3.20
N TYR A 257 22.55 3.27 -1.92
CA TYR A 257 22.57 4.32 -0.89
C TYR A 257 23.71 5.35 -1.07
N ASP A 258 24.76 4.98 -1.81
CA ASP A 258 25.83 5.91 -2.19
C ASP A 258 25.49 6.75 -3.44
N SER A 259 24.31 6.54 -4.04
CA SER A 259 23.86 7.33 -5.19
C SER A 259 23.81 8.82 -4.89
N LYS A 260 24.03 9.62 -5.95
CA LYS A 260 23.86 11.08 -5.93
C LYS A 260 22.41 11.49 -6.21
N ASP A 261 21.62 10.59 -6.79
CA ASP A 261 20.20 10.81 -7.01
C ASP A 261 19.44 10.63 -5.69
N ASP A 262 18.72 11.68 -5.28
CA ASP A 262 18.05 11.70 -3.98
C ASP A 262 16.94 10.63 -3.89
N MET A 263 16.28 10.27 -5.01
CA MET A 263 15.22 9.27 -5.04
C MET A 263 15.79 7.85 -4.92
N VAL A 264 16.83 7.53 -5.67
CA VAL A 264 17.54 6.24 -5.55
C VAL A 264 18.09 6.07 -4.14
N LYS A 265 18.74 7.11 -3.62
CA LYS A 265 19.34 7.12 -2.30
C LYS A 265 18.32 6.90 -1.18
N VAL A 266 17.20 7.63 -1.22
CA VAL A 266 16.18 7.52 -0.17
C VAL A 266 15.45 6.18 -0.22
N LYS A 267 15.14 5.64 -1.40
CA LYS A 267 14.53 4.30 -1.52
C LYS A 267 15.47 3.19 -1.04
N ALA A 268 16.77 3.33 -1.33
CA ALA A 268 17.78 2.44 -0.78
C ALA A 268 17.87 2.53 0.75
N LEU A 269 17.78 3.76 1.30
CA LEU A 269 17.70 3.99 2.75
C LEU A 269 16.49 3.28 3.36
N VAL A 270 15.30 3.36 2.75
CA VAL A 270 14.09 2.65 3.23
C VAL A 270 14.36 1.15 3.34
N GLY A 271 14.97 0.55 2.31
CA GLY A 271 15.32 -0.87 2.33
C GLY A 271 16.26 -1.24 3.47
N LEU A 272 17.30 -0.43 3.70
CA LEU A 272 18.23 -0.62 4.82
C LEU A 272 17.51 -0.46 6.17
N CYS A 273 16.62 0.52 6.32
CA CYS A 273 15.84 0.72 7.53
C CYS A 273 14.92 -0.47 7.81
N LYS A 274 14.24 -0.98 6.78
CA LYS A 274 13.34 -2.12 6.90
C LYS A 274 14.10 -3.40 7.26
N CYS A 275 15.25 -3.64 6.64
CA CYS A 275 16.15 -4.73 7.02
C CYS A 275 16.62 -4.60 8.47
N ALA A 276 17.03 -3.40 8.91
CA ALA A 276 17.44 -3.16 10.30
C ALA A 276 16.35 -3.54 11.31
N SER A 277 15.08 -3.30 10.96
CA SER A 277 13.93 -3.68 11.77
C SER A 277 13.52 -5.17 11.65
N ALA A 278 14.04 -5.88 10.64
CA ALA A 278 13.75 -7.29 10.43
C ALA A 278 14.48 -8.13 11.49
N GLY A 279 13.72 -8.89 12.28
CA GLY A 279 14.22 -9.71 13.38
C GLY A 279 13.40 -9.58 14.67
N GLY A 280 12.69 -8.45 14.85
CA GLY A 280 11.90 -8.20 16.06
C GLY A 280 12.76 -8.21 17.33
N ASP A 281 12.22 -8.77 18.41
CA ASP A 281 12.91 -8.90 19.70
C ASP A 281 13.92 -10.06 19.74
N ASP A 282 14.00 -10.86 18.68
CA ASP A 282 14.93 -11.98 18.60
C ASP A 282 16.31 -11.48 18.16
N ALA A 283 17.19 -11.25 19.13
CA ALA A 283 18.58 -10.83 18.91
C ALA A 283 19.34 -11.76 17.94
N ALA A 284 18.97 -13.04 17.84
CA ALA A 284 19.59 -13.97 16.90
C ALA A 284 19.15 -13.76 15.44
N LYS A 285 18.07 -13.01 15.22
CA LYS A 285 17.50 -12.69 13.89
C LYS A 285 17.77 -11.25 13.44
N GLN A 286 18.45 -10.44 14.26
CA GLN A 286 18.84 -9.09 13.86
C GLN A 286 19.79 -9.15 12.66
N THR A 287 19.44 -8.43 11.60
CA THR A 287 20.21 -8.44 10.35
C THR A 287 21.29 -7.34 10.29
N MET A 288 21.33 -6.44 11.28
CA MET A 288 22.28 -5.32 11.35
C MET A 288 22.91 -5.18 12.75
N GLN A 289 24.08 -4.54 12.82
CA GLN A 289 24.84 -4.34 14.06
C GLN A 289 24.10 -3.38 15.02
N GLU A 290 24.27 -3.61 16.33
CA GLU A 290 23.78 -2.75 17.41
C GLU A 290 24.22 -1.28 17.20
N GLY A 291 23.30 -0.32 17.38
CA GLY A 291 23.53 1.11 17.15
C GLY A 291 23.47 1.58 15.68
N SER A 292 23.25 0.68 14.71
CA SER A 292 23.03 1.06 13.31
C SER A 292 21.65 1.71 13.08
N THR A 293 20.64 1.33 13.85
CA THR A 293 19.26 1.83 13.79
C THR A 293 19.19 3.35 14.00
N LEU A 294 19.86 3.88 15.04
CA LEU A 294 19.86 5.31 15.32
C LEU A 294 20.55 6.13 14.21
N LYS A 295 21.63 5.60 13.60
CA LYS A 295 22.31 6.26 12.48
C LYS A 295 21.42 6.34 11.23
N LEU A 296 20.66 5.29 10.96
CA LEU A 296 19.67 5.28 9.88
C LEU A 296 18.56 6.30 10.17
N ALA A 297 18.05 6.35 11.40
CA ALA A 297 17.03 7.32 11.81
C ALA A 297 17.51 8.78 11.68
N GLN A 298 18.75 9.06 12.08
CA GLN A 298 19.39 10.36 11.90
C GLN A 298 19.51 10.74 10.41
N THR A 299 19.70 9.77 9.53
CA THR A 299 19.71 10.02 8.08
C THR A 299 18.31 10.34 7.57
N CYS A 300 17.28 9.59 7.96
CA CYS A 300 15.89 9.91 7.62
C CYS A 300 15.52 11.33 8.05
N LYS A 301 15.91 11.75 9.27
CA LYS A 301 15.71 13.12 9.75
C LYS A 301 16.32 14.19 8.84
N LYS A 302 17.53 13.97 8.30
CA LYS A 302 18.16 14.95 7.38
C LYS A 302 17.31 15.17 6.14
N PHE A 303 16.74 14.09 5.58
CA PHE A 303 15.80 14.20 4.44
C PHE A 303 14.51 14.93 4.84
N LEU A 304 13.94 14.58 5.99
CA LEU A 304 12.67 15.14 6.46
C LEU A 304 12.73 16.64 6.79
N LEU A 305 13.84 17.10 7.39
CA LEU A 305 13.99 18.49 7.84
C LEU A 305 14.36 19.47 6.73
N ASP A 306 15.10 19.04 5.71
CA ASP A 306 15.55 19.92 4.63
C ASP A 306 14.46 20.05 3.54
N VAL A 307 13.35 20.69 3.94
CA VAL A 307 12.13 20.85 3.13
C VAL A 307 12.33 21.67 1.86
N ASN A 308 13.37 22.50 1.82
CA ASN A 308 13.69 23.35 0.66
C ASN A 308 14.52 22.59 -0.38
N ARG A 309 15.32 21.61 0.04
CA ARG A 309 16.12 20.76 -0.85
C ARG A 309 15.32 19.57 -1.38
N TYR A 310 14.64 18.85 -0.48
CA TYR A 310 14.03 17.57 -0.83
C TYR A 310 12.54 17.68 -1.12
N SER A 311 12.13 17.06 -2.24
CA SER A 311 10.74 17.00 -2.67
C SER A 311 9.85 16.30 -1.63
N VAL A 312 8.54 16.52 -1.73
CA VAL A 312 7.53 15.83 -0.91
C VAL A 312 7.67 14.32 -1.02
N GLU A 313 7.96 13.80 -2.23
CA GLU A 313 8.09 12.37 -2.46
C GLU A 313 9.35 11.78 -1.82
N VAL A 314 10.50 12.45 -1.92
CA VAL A 314 11.72 12.03 -1.23
C VAL A 314 11.48 12.00 0.29
N ARG A 315 10.83 13.04 0.84
CA ARG A 315 10.48 13.10 2.26
C ARG A 315 9.48 12.02 2.66
N ARG A 316 8.53 11.65 1.79
CA ARG A 316 7.62 10.52 2.01
C ARG A 316 8.39 9.22 2.21
N PHE A 317 9.34 8.90 1.35
CA PHE A 317 10.16 7.69 1.51
C PHE A 317 11.05 7.77 2.76
N ALA A 318 11.62 8.93 3.08
CA ALA A 318 12.36 9.10 4.34
C ALA A 318 11.46 8.85 5.58
N CYS A 319 10.20 9.29 5.52
CA CYS A 319 9.20 8.98 6.54
C CYS A 319 8.93 7.48 6.62
N GLU A 320 8.82 6.79 5.48
CA GLU A 320 8.64 5.33 5.42
C GLU A 320 9.81 4.60 6.08
N GLY A 321 11.05 4.96 5.73
CA GLY A 321 12.24 4.42 6.37
C GLY A 321 12.23 4.64 7.88
N LEU A 322 11.89 5.85 8.34
CA LEU A 322 11.81 6.16 9.78
C LEU A 322 10.77 5.27 10.50
N SER A 323 9.62 5.00 9.88
CA SER A 323 8.55 4.19 10.49
C SER A 323 8.95 2.76 10.83
N TYR A 324 9.88 2.16 10.08
CA TYR A 324 10.42 0.85 10.40
C TYR A 324 11.32 0.86 11.64
N LEU A 325 12.02 1.99 11.87
CA LEU A 325 12.95 2.14 12.97
C LEU A 325 12.24 2.53 14.28
N THR A 326 11.01 3.04 14.22
CA THR A 326 10.29 3.49 15.41
C THR A 326 9.83 2.35 16.33
N LEU A 327 10.12 1.08 16.03
CA LEU A 327 9.97 -0.01 16.99
C LEU A 327 11.04 0.03 18.10
N ASP A 328 12.22 0.56 17.79
CA ASP A 328 13.35 0.67 18.71
C ASP A 328 13.13 1.77 19.76
N ALA A 329 13.35 1.45 21.04
CA ALA A 329 13.06 2.35 22.15
C ALA A 329 13.93 3.62 22.15
N ASP A 330 15.20 3.50 21.78
CA ASP A 330 16.11 4.66 21.73
C ASP A 330 15.73 5.60 20.58
N VAL A 331 15.28 5.03 19.44
CA VAL A 331 14.74 5.83 18.33
C VAL A 331 13.46 6.56 18.74
N LYS A 332 12.56 5.93 19.51
CA LYS A 332 11.33 6.58 19.98
C LYS A 332 11.61 7.81 20.83
N GLU A 333 12.43 7.65 21.88
CA GLU A 333 12.84 8.75 22.77
C GLU A 333 13.48 9.88 21.97
N TRP A 334 14.42 9.53 21.08
CA TRP A 334 15.12 10.49 20.24
C TRP A 334 14.20 11.29 19.31
N ILE A 335 13.18 10.67 18.72
CA ILE A 335 12.19 11.39 17.89
C ILE A 335 11.35 12.34 18.75
N ALA A 336 10.90 11.89 19.92
CA ALA A 336 9.97 12.63 20.75
C ALA A 336 10.61 13.86 21.42
N GLU A 337 11.92 13.83 21.67
CA GLU A 337 12.68 14.99 22.14
C GLU A 337 12.92 16.05 21.02
N ASP A 338 12.70 15.68 19.75
CA ASP A 338 12.95 16.54 18.60
C ASP A 338 11.69 17.21 18.06
N SER A 339 11.38 18.38 18.61
CA SER A 339 10.24 19.20 18.18
C SER A 339 10.24 19.56 16.68
N LEU A 340 11.42 19.75 16.06
CA LEU A 340 11.51 20.10 14.64
C LEU A 340 11.15 18.90 13.76
N LEU A 341 11.61 17.70 14.14
CA LEU A 341 11.26 16.48 13.42
C LEU A 341 9.76 16.21 13.50
N LEU A 342 9.14 16.37 14.67
CA LEU A 342 7.70 16.21 14.84
C LEU A 342 6.90 17.21 14.00
N GLN A 343 7.33 18.48 13.96
CA GLN A 343 6.72 19.50 13.10
C GLN A 343 6.87 19.17 11.60
N ALA A 344 8.03 18.68 11.18
CA ALA A 344 8.28 18.28 9.81
C ALA A 344 7.40 17.10 9.37
N LEU A 345 7.20 16.11 10.25
CA LEU A 345 6.27 14.99 10.01
C LEU A 345 4.81 15.47 9.85
N LEU A 346 4.36 16.38 10.72
CA LEU A 346 3.03 16.98 10.61
C LEU A 346 2.86 17.80 9.32
N HIS A 347 3.89 18.57 8.95
CA HIS A 347 3.87 19.35 7.72
C HIS A 347 3.88 18.46 6.47
N LEU A 348 4.65 17.37 6.51
CA LEU A 348 4.66 16.36 5.45
C LEU A 348 3.26 15.79 5.26
N ALA A 349 2.54 15.45 6.33
CA ALA A 349 1.16 14.95 6.28
C ALA A 349 0.22 15.88 5.48
N LYS A 350 0.33 17.19 5.71
CA LYS A 350 -0.48 18.21 5.02
C LYS A 350 -0.18 18.31 3.52
N SER A 351 1.03 17.95 3.11
CA SER A 351 1.48 18.03 1.70
C SER A 351 1.39 16.72 0.93
N ALA A 352 1.66 15.59 1.58
CA ALA A 352 1.66 14.26 0.99
C ALA A 352 0.29 13.57 1.10
N GLY A 353 -0.61 14.04 1.96
CA GLY A 353 -1.97 13.52 2.06
C GLY A 353 -2.02 12.03 2.39
N SER A 354 -2.82 11.27 1.64
CA SER A 354 -3.09 9.84 1.87
C SER A 354 -1.82 8.98 1.74
N LEU A 355 -0.85 9.42 0.92
CA LEU A 355 0.39 8.70 0.62
C LEU A 355 1.25 8.36 1.84
N CYS A 356 1.11 9.09 2.94
CA CYS A 356 1.90 8.91 4.16
C CYS A 356 1.07 8.46 5.36
N VAL A 357 -0.23 8.22 5.21
CA VAL A 357 -1.14 7.91 6.33
C VAL A 357 -0.71 6.65 7.08
N TYR A 358 -0.48 5.54 6.37
CA TYR A 358 -0.06 4.29 7.01
C TYR A 358 1.27 4.46 7.77
N THR A 359 2.22 5.13 7.13
CA THR A 359 3.56 5.39 7.66
C THR A 359 3.53 6.26 8.91
N LEU A 360 2.82 7.39 8.85
CA LEU A 360 2.70 8.32 9.99
C LEU A 360 1.90 7.69 11.13
N ALA A 361 0.81 6.98 10.82
CA ALA A 361 0.06 6.23 11.81
C ALA A 361 0.98 5.20 12.52
N SER A 362 1.82 4.49 11.77
CA SER A 362 2.79 3.55 12.33
C SER A 362 3.80 4.25 13.24
N ILE A 363 4.33 5.42 12.85
CA ILE A 363 5.22 6.21 13.70
C ILE A 363 4.50 6.62 15.00
N TYR A 364 3.32 7.22 14.90
CA TYR A 364 2.63 7.72 16.09
C TYR A 364 2.20 6.60 17.04
N VAL A 365 1.64 5.50 16.52
CA VAL A 365 1.28 4.33 17.33
C VAL A 365 2.51 3.73 18.02
N ASN A 366 3.66 3.69 17.33
CA ASN A 366 4.92 3.25 17.91
C ASN A 366 5.40 4.16 19.04
N LEU A 367 5.38 5.48 18.83
CA LEU A 367 5.81 6.47 19.82
C LEU A 367 4.92 6.45 21.06
N THR A 368 3.62 6.22 20.89
CA THR A 368 2.64 6.18 22.00
C THR A 368 2.43 4.78 22.58
N ASN A 369 3.14 3.76 22.06
CA ASN A 369 2.97 2.35 22.43
C ASN A 369 1.50 1.89 22.38
N SER A 370 0.72 2.39 21.41
CA SER A 370 -0.73 2.15 21.33
C SER A 370 -1.11 0.82 20.64
N TYR A 371 -0.19 -0.15 20.59
CA TYR A 371 -0.50 -1.49 20.13
C TYR A 371 -1.33 -2.25 21.16
N GLU A 372 -2.24 -3.10 20.69
CA GLU A 372 -2.90 -4.08 21.55
C GLU A 372 -1.83 -5.02 22.13
N LYS A 373 -1.63 -4.96 23.45
CA LYS A 373 -0.78 -5.93 24.13
C LYS A 373 -1.49 -7.30 24.10
N PRO A 374 -0.78 -8.41 23.82
CA PRO A 374 -1.37 -9.73 23.89
C PRO A 374 -2.02 -9.93 25.25
N LYS A 375 -3.28 -10.40 25.29
CA LYS A 375 -3.89 -10.82 26.54
C LYS A 375 -3.06 -11.96 27.11
N ILE A 376 -2.41 -11.73 28.24
CA ILE A 376 -1.66 -12.76 28.95
C ILE A 376 -2.71 -13.73 29.52
N ASP A 377 -2.57 -15.02 29.20
CA ASP A 377 -3.42 -16.07 29.75
C ASP A 377 -3.30 -16.09 31.29
N GLU A 378 -4.44 -15.99 31.99
CA GLU A 378 -4.50 -15.89 33.45
C GLU A 378 -3.89 -17.12 34.15
N GLU A 379 -3.88 -18.29 33.51
CA GLU A 379 -3.24 -19.48 34.07
C GLU A 379 -1.71 -19.38 34.08
N LEU A 380 -1.11 -18.77 33.04
CA LEU A 380 0.34 -18.53 32.97
C LEU A 380 0.81 -17.51 34.02
N VAL A 381 -0.03 -16.51 34.34
CA VAL A 381 0.24 -15.54 35.41
C VAL A 381 0.27 -16.22 36.79
N LYS A 382 -0.68 -17.12 37.06
CA LYS A 382 -0.75 -17.86 38.34
C LYS A 382 0.43 -18.80 38.53
N LEU A 383 0.93 -19.42 37.45
CA LEU A 383 2.13 -20.27 37.48
C LEU A 383 3.42 -19.46 37.72
N ALA A 384 3.55 -18.29 37.10
CA ALA A 384 4.72 -17.42 37.26
C ALA A 384 4.81 -16.78 38.67
N GLN A 385 3.67 -16.48 39.30
CA GLN A 385 3.61 -15.96 40.67
C GLN A 385 4.16 -16.95 41.73
N GLY A 386 4.23 -18.25 41.41
CA GLY A 386 4.77 -19.27 42.30
C GLY A 386 6.29 -19.44 42.27
N THR A 387 7.00 -18.87 41.29
CA THR A 387 8.40 -19.27 41.01
C THR A 387 9.41 -18.14 40.73
N VAL A 388 9.03 -16.86 40.67
CA VAL A 388 9.99 -15.78 40.37
C VAL A 388 9.84 -14.57 41.30
N PRO A 389 10.83 -14.26 42.17
CA PRO A 389 10.86 -12.99 42.90
C PRO A 389 11.56 -11.91 42.06
N THR A 390 11.04 -11.58 40.87
CA THR A 390 11.33 -10.30 40.17
C THR A 390 10.34 -10.12 39.04
N VAL A 391 9.53 -9.07 39.11
CA VAL A 391 8.71 -8.61 37.97
C VAL A 391 9.68 -8.12 36.89
N VAL A 392 9.73 -8.80 35.75
CA VAL A 392 10.27 -8.20 34.52
C VAL A 392 9.33 -7.06 34.17
N ARG A 393 9.63 -5.86 34.66
CA ARG A 393 8.97 -4.65 34.19
C ARG A 393 9.43 -4.43 32.75
N ASP A 394 8.49 -4.06 31.87
CA ASP A 394 8.80 -3.39 30.61
C ASP A 394 9.94 -2.37 30.88
N SER A 395 10.86 -2.19 29.92
CA SER A 395 11.99 -1.28 30.11
C SER A 395 11.49 0.07 30.68
N PRO A 396 12.22 0.74 31.60
CA PRO A 396 11.77 1.98 32.22
C PRO A 396 11.29 3.02 31.19
N LYS A 397 11.88 2.98 29.99
CA LYS A 397 11.61 3.80 28.81
C LYS A 397 10.22 3.56 28.20
N ILE A 398 9.73 2.31 28.21
CA ILE A 398 8.41 1.93 27.67
C ILE A 398 7.27 2.45 28.58
N CYS A 399 7.50 2.50 29.89
CA CYS A 399 6.50 2.99 30.85
C CYS A 399 6.36 4.51 30.86
N CYS A 400 7.45 5.28 30.67
CA CYS A 400 7.40 6.73 30.82
C CYS A 400 6.60 7.47 29.74
N PHE A 401 6.53 6.95 28.50
CA PHE A 401 5.82 7.62 27.39
C PHE A 401 4.29 7.62 27.55
N ALA A 402 3.72 6.63 28.24
CA ALA A 402 2.29 6.61 28.52
C ALA A 402 1.86 7.67 29.56
N GLU A 403 2.79 8.10 30.42
CA GLU A 403 2.50 9.04 31.52
C GLU A 403 2.84 10.50 31.20
N THR A 404 3.58 10.78 30.11
CA THR A 404 4.06 12.14 29.78
C THR A 404 3.23 12.89 28.74
N ILE A 405 2.18 12.30 28.17
CA ILE A 405 1.18 13.08 27.42
C ILE A 405 0.32 13.85 28.43
N ASN A 406 0.71 15.10 28.64
CA ASN A 406 0.03 16.07 29.47
C ASN A 406 -1.51 16.02 29.27
N PRO A 407 -2.32 15.65 30.29
CA PRO A 407 -3.78 15.52 30.17
C PRO A 407 -4.53 16.84 29.93
N TYR A 408 -3.83 17.96 29.73
CA TYR A 408 -4.42 19.28 29.54
C TYR A 408 -4.71 19.66 28.07
N LEU A 409 -4.44 18.79 27.09
CA LEU A 409 -4.70 19.06 25.66
C LEU A 409 -5.98 18.41 25.09
N LEU A 410 -6.75 17.68 25.91
CA LEU A 410 -8.01 17.01 25.50
C LEU A 410 -9.28 17.63 26.11
N CYS A 411 -9.20 18.79 26.79
CA CYS A 411 -10.35 19.51 27.33
C CYS A 411 -10.30 21.00 26.95
N ARG A 412 -10.65 21.31 25.70
CA ARG A 412 -11.10 22.59 25.09
C ARG A 412 -11.17 22.28 23.60
N ASP A 413 -12.31 21.99 23.00
CA ASP A 413 -13.53 22.80 22.99
C ASP A 413 -14.80 21.93 23.03
N GLN A 414 -15.73 22.34 23.90
CA GLN A 414 -17.17 22.10 23.76
C GLN A 414 -17.76 23.10 22.77
#